data_AF-A0AAP0PCM6-F1
#
_entry.id   AF-A0AAP0PCM6-F1
#
_cell.length_a   1.000
_cell.length_b   1.000
_cell.length_c   1.000
_cell.angle_alpha   90.00
_cell.angle_beta   90.00
_cell.angle_gamma   90.00
#
_symmetry.space_group_name_H-M   'P 1'
#
loop_
_entity.id
_entity.type
_entity.pdbx_description
1 polymer ?
#
loop_
_entity_poly.entity_id
_entity_poly.type
_entity_poly.pdbx_seq_one_letter_code
_entity_poly.pdbx_strand_id
1 'polypeptide(L)'
;MSSCKVLGSSNGLLYGTRYGNREIFICNPITKHIIHNIPYPKNGIDIALASDPYNPNLGFTIVAIVASHENFNDDPMLLNFEVFSSKTREWQASKNNSGIWLPYFNSLLSRKNHAVFIGGKIYWFVTYHLSSIILWFDVDKEVWGVIICPDEAIGNYLIGFSDPSVHEKIGPCDGELSYSRIMGNTEIGIWLLREEDDEFMWVKKHK
;
A
#
# COMPACT_ATOMS: atom_id res chain seq x y z
N MET A 1 3.58 28.65 -2.27
CA MET A 1 4.17 27.64 -3.16
C MET A 1 3.23 26.44 -3.23
N SER A 2 2.86 25.97 -4.41
CA SER A 2 2.08 24.74 -4.56
C SER A 2 2.95 23.54 -4.21
N SER A 3 2.66 22.86 -3.10
CA SER A 3 3.39 21.65 -2.70
C SER A 3 2.99 20.47 -3.60
N CYS A 4 4.01 19.77 -4.11
CA CYS A 4 3.87 18.48 -4.78
C CYS A 4 4.58 17.43 -3.93
N LYS A 5 3.98 16.26 -3.74
CA LYS A 5 4.56 15.14 -3.01
C LYS A 5 4.52 13.90 -3.91
N VAL A 6 5.69 13.36 -4.23
CA VAL A 6 5.78 12.03 -4.85
C VAL A 6 5.42 11.00 -3.78
N LEU A 7 4.50 10.10 -4.10
CA LEU A 7 4.10 9.01 -3.22
C LEU A 7 4.82 7.73 -3.63
N GLY A 8 4.84 7.37 -4.91
CA GLY A 8 5.50 6.13 -5.27
C GLY A 8 5.72 5.99 -6.76
N SER A 9 6.03 4.76 -7.13
CA SER A 9 6.21 4.37 -8.52
C SER A 9 5.56 3.03 -8.80
N SER A 10 5.07 2.86 -10.02
CA SER A 10 4.53 1.59 -10.51
C SER A 10 4.99 1.44 -11.96
N ASN A 11 5.74 0.37 -12.23
CA ASN A 11 6.22 0.01 -13.56
C ASN A 11 6.81 1.19 -14.37
N GLY A 12 7.69 1.96 -13.72
CA GLY A 12 8.39 3.11 -14.33
C GLY A 12 7.61 4.42 -14.33
N LEU A 13 6.33 4.42 -13.97
CA LEU A 13 5.54 5.64 -13.75
C LEU A 13 5.71 6.12 -12.31
N LEU A 14 5.81 7.42 -12.11
CA LEU A 14 5.73 8.07 -10.80
C LEU A 14 4.31 8.53 -10.56
N TYR A 15 3.84 8.45 -9.32
CA TYR A 15 2.58 9.06 -8.93
C TYR A 15 2.70 9.82 -7.61
N GLY A 16 1.83 10.80 -7.43
CA GLY A 16 1.82 11.58 -6.21
C GLY A 16 0.67 12.57 -6.13
N THR A 17 0.73 13.46 -5.15
CA THR A 17 -0.31 14.47 -4.91
C THR A 17 0.19 15.89 -5.10
N ARG A 18 -0.75 16.79 -5.41
CA ARG A 18 -0.55 18.24 -5.49
C ARG A 18 -1.54 18.96 -4.59
N TYR A 19 -1.16 20.17 -4.17
CA TYR A 19 -2.01 21.10 -3.43
C TYR A 19 -2.58 20.53 -2.12
N GLY A 20 -1.77 19.75 -1.38
CA GLY A 20 -2.18 19.15 -0.11
C GLY A 20 -3.26 18.09 -0.28
N ASN A 21 -3.02 17.10 -1.15
CA ASN A 21 -3.93 16.00 -1.47
C ASN A 21 -5.28 16.45 -2.06
N ARG A 22 -5.29 17.47 -2.91
CA ARG A 22 -6.50 17.82 -3.69
C ARG A 22 -6.51 17.16 -5.05
N GLU A 23 -5.32 16.96 -5.61
CA GLU A 23 -5.14 16.40 -6.94
C GLU A 23 -4.06 15.33 -6.93
N ILE A 24 -4.22 14.35 -7.80
CA ILE A 24 -3.26 13.30 -8.08
C ILE A 24 -2.59 13.62 -9.42
N PHE A 25 -1.30 13.33 -9.51
CA PHE A 25 -0.56 13.34 -10.76
C PHE A 25 0.08 11.98 -11.01
N ILE A 26 0.24 11.65 -12.28
CA ILE A 26 1.01 10.51 -12.78
C ILE A 26 2.00 11.06 -13.81
N CYS A 27 3.26 10.66 -13.71
CA CYS A 27 4.33 11.13 -14.56
C CYS A 27 5.09 9.94 -15.13
N ASN A 28 5.31 9.95 -16.45
CA ASN A 28 6.32 9.12 -17.07
C ASN A 28 7.63 9.93 -17.11
N PRO A 29 8.64 9.60 -16.28
CA PRO A 29 9.87 10.38 -16.19
C PRO A 29 10.74 10.28 -17.46
N ILE A 30 10.58 9.21 -18.24
CA ILE A 30 11.34 9.00 -19.48
C ILE A 30 10.79 9.92 -20.57
N THR A 31 9.48 9.95 -20.77
CA THR A 31 8.84 10.77 -21.81
C THR A 31 8.53 12.19 -21.35
N LYS A 32 8.64 12.46 -20.04
CA LYS A 32 8.23 13.72 -19.37
C LYS A 32 6.74 14.03 -19.54
N HIS A 33 5.94 13.05 -19.92
CA HIS A 33 4.50 13.20 -20.01
C HIS A 33 3.88 13.15 -18.61
N ILE A 34 3.00 14.11 -18.30
CA ILE A 34 2.35 14.24 -17.00
C ILE A 34 0.84 14.26 -17.19
N ILE A 35 0.15 13.37 -16.48
CA ILE A 35 -1.29 13.38 -16.28
C ILE A 35 -1.55 14.01 -14.92
N HIS A 36 -2.45 14.98 -14.85
CA HIS A 36 -2.83 15.68 -13.62
C HIS A 36 -4.33 16.01 -13.65
N ASN A 37 -4.81 16.79 -12.67
CA ASN A 37 -6.24 17.09 -12.46
C ASN A 37 -7.09 15.84 -12.17
N ILE A 38 -6.47 14.78 -11.69
CA ILE A 38 -7.20 13.63 -11.15
C ILE A 38 -7.61 14.02 -9.73
N PRO A 39 -8.91 14.06 -9.38
CA PRO A 39 -9.32 14.45 -8.04
C PRO A 39 -8.81 13.44 -7.02
N TYR A 40 -8.37 13.91 -5.85
CA TYR A 40 -8.12 13.03 -4.73
C TYR A 40 -9.47 12.56 -4.12
N PRO A 41 -9.60 11.31 -3.66
CA PRO A 41 -10.87 10.80 -3.14
C PRO A 41 -11.26 11.53 -1.85
N LYS A 42 -12.56 11.80 -1.66
CA LYS A 42 -13.08 12.70 -0.61
C LYS A 42 -12.61 12.27 0.80
N ASN A 43 -12.64 10.97 1.08
CA ASN A 43 -12.21 10.37 2.35
C ASN A 43 -10.93 9.54 2.18
N GLY A 44 -10.11 9.89 1.19
CA GLY A 44 -8.88 9.19 0.85
C GLY A 44 -7.84 9.26 1.95
N ILE A 45 -7.33 8.11 2.36
CA ILE A 45 -6.26 8.00 3.33
C ILE A 45 -4.92 7.86 2.62
N ASP A 46 -4.84 6.91 1.70
CA ASP A 46 -3.69 6.67 0.85
C ASP A 46 -4.14 6.12 -0.50
N ILE A 47 -3.26 6.24 -1.49
CA ILE A 47 -3.51 5.83 -2.86
C ILE A 47 -2.33 5.04 -3.42
N ALA A 48 -2.63 4.18 -4.37
CA ALA A 48 -1.66 3.36 -5.06
C ALA A 48 -1.95 3.27 -6.55
N LEU A 49 -0.89 3.31 -7.36
CA LEU A 49 -0.98 3.19 -8.80
C LEU A 49 -0.81 1.73 -9.23
N ALA A 50 -1.81 1.17 -9.88
CA ALA A 50 -1.71 -0.04 -10.68
C ALA A 50 -1.56 0.34 -12.15
N SER A 51 -0.41 0.01 -12.72
CA SER A 51 -0.13 0.19 -14.14
C SER A 51 0.58 -1.04 -14.65
N ASP A 52 0.00 -1.74 -15.61
CA ASP A 52 0.64 -2.87 -16.26
C ASP A 52 1.48 -2.38 -17.46
N PRO A 53 2.81 -2.56 -17.46
CA PRO A 53 3.67 -2.11 -18.55
C PRO A 53 3.44 -2.91 -19.83
N TYR A 54 2.81 -4.08 -19.74
CA TYR A 54 2.53 -4.97 -20.86
C TYR A 54 1.10 -4.82 -21.40
N ASN A 55 0.26 -3.99 -20.76
CA ASN A 55 -1.08 -3.70 -21.25
C ASN A 55 -1.08 -2.48 -22.18
N PRO A 56 -1.25 -2.67 -23.51
CA PRO A 56 -1.12 -1.60 -24.50
C PRO A 56 -2.22 -0.53 -24.42
N ASN A 57 -3.28 -0.76 -23.64
CA ASN A 57 -4.38 0.20 -23.51
C ASN A 57 -4.06 1.43 -22.65
N LEU A 58 -2.83 1.56 -22.11
CA LEU A 58 -2.40 2.71 -21.28
C LEU A 58 -3.39 3.02 -20.15
N GLY A 59 -4.11 1.98 -19.71
CA GLY A 59 -5.11 2.07 -18.68
C GLY A 59 -4.39 2.00 -17.35
N PHE A 60 -4.24 3.13 -16.67
CA PHE A 60 -3.90 3.10 -15.27
C PHE A 60 -5.16 2.97 -14.42
N THR A 61 -5.00 2.32 -13.29
CA THR A 61 -5.98 2.26 -12.22
C THR A 61 -5.33 2.83 -10.97
N ILE A 62 -6.04 3.69 -10.25
CA ILE A 62 -5.62 4.14 -8.93
C ILE A 62 -6.57 3.50 -7.94
N VAL A 63 -6.03 2.82 -6.94
CA VAL A 63 -6.82 2.30 -5.83
C VAL A 63 -6.54 3.17 -4.62
N ALA A 64 -7.61 3.58 -3.95
CA ALA A 64 -7.56 4.36 -2.73
C ALA A 64 -8.10 3.55 -1.56
N ILE A 65 -7.43 3.66 -0.42
CA ILE A 65 -8.01 3.29 0.87
C ILE A 65 -8.81 4.50 1.34
N VAL A 66 -10.10 4.31 1.63
CA VAL A 66 -10.99 5.37 2.10
C VAL A 66 -11.57 5.04 3.47
N ALA A 67 -11.71 6.05 4.33
CA ALA A 67 -12.44 5.89 5.59
C ALA A 67 -13.96 5.99 5.33
N SER A 68 -14.73 5.11 5.98
CA SER A 68 -16.20 5.14 5.90
C SER A 68 -16.82 6.36 6.58
N HIS A 69 -16.14 6.89 7.59
CA HIS A 69 -16.58 8.06 8.36
C HIS A 69 -15.59 9.20 8.19
N GLU A 70 -16.10 10.44 8.21
CA GLU A 70 -15.26 11.64 8.08
C GLU A 70 -14.39 11.90 9.33
N ASN A 71 -14.74 11.28 10.46
CA ASN A 71 -13.99 11.40 11.70
C ASN A 71 -12.93 10.29 11.79
N PHE A 72 -11.70 10.60 11.37
CA PHE A 72 -10.55 9.68 11.45
C PHE A 72 -10.18 9.28 12.89
N ASN A 73 -10.81 9.89 13.91
CA ASN A 73 -10.59 9.57 15.31
C ASN A 73 -11.48 8.46 15.86
N ASP A 74 -12.43 7.96 15.07
CA ASP A 74 -13.29 6.85 15.49
C ASP A 74 -12.50 5.53 15.37
N ASP A 75 -12.39 4.83 16.50
CA ASP A 75 -11.69 3.57 16.66
C ASP A 75 -12.68 2.52 17.18
N PRO A 76 -12.90 1.38 16.49
CA PRO A 76 -12.24 0.94 15.25
C PRO A 76 -12.66 1.71 14.01
N MET A 77 -11.77 1.81 13.02
CA MET A 77 -12.06 2.50 11.76
C MET A 77 -12.43 1.49 10.68
N LEU A 78 -13.57 1.72 10.02
CA LEU A 78 -14.01 0.93 8.86
C LEU A 78 -13.40 1.52 7.58
N LEU A 79 -12.50 0.75 6.98
CA LEU A 79 -11.87 1.07 5.70
C LEU A 79 -12.64 0.46 4.54
N ASN A 80 -12.75 1.19 3.44
CA ASN A 80 -13.19 0.66 2.16
C ASN A 80 -12.16 0.99 1.07
N PHE A 81 -12.45 0.55 -0.15
CA PHE A 81 -11.65 0.88 -1.32
C PHE A 81 -12.48 1.63 -2.35
N GLU A 82 -11.87 2.64 -2.95
CA GLU A 82 -12.35 3.26 -4.17
C GLU A 82 -11.35 3.03 -5.30
N VAL A 83 -11.86 2.88 -6.51
CA VAL A 83 -11.08 2.60 -7.72
C VAL A 83 -11.34 3.70 -8.73
N PHE A 84 -10.27 4.34 -9.18
CA PHE A 84 -10.29 5.28 -10.29
C PHE A 84 -9.75 4.59 -11.53
N SER A 85 -10.55 4.49 -12.58
CA SER A 85 -10.08 4.03 -13.88
C SER A 85 -9.76 5.21 -14.78
N SER A 86 -8.59 5.18 -15.42
CA SER A 86 -8.24 6.13 -16.49
C SER A 86 -9.23 6.13 -17.67
N LYS A 87 -10.00 5.04 -17.87
CA LYS A 87 -11.03 4.93 -18.90
C LYS A 87 -12.29 5.74 -18.58
N THR A 88 -12.78 5.62 -17.35
CA THR A 88 -14.01 6.32 -16.90
C THR A 88 -13.72 7.72 -16.38
N ARG A 89 -12.50 7.97 -15.91
CA ARG A 89 -12.06 9.21 -15.27
C ARG A 89 -12.86 9.57 -14.00
N GLU A 90 -13.40 8.55 -13.34
CA GLU A 90 -14.23 8.70 -12.14
C GLU A 90 -13.80 7.71 -11.06
N TRP A 91 -13.95 8.14 -9.80
CA TRP A 91 -13.86 7.25 -8.65
C TRP A 91 -15.14 6.45 -8.52
N GLN A 92 -15.00 5.15 -8.27
CA GLN A 92 -16.10 4.24 -8.01
C GLN A 92 -15.78 3.46 -6.74
N ALA A 93 -16.80 3.18 -5.92
CA ALA A 93 -16.62 2.24 -4.82
C ALA A 93 -16.24 0.86 -5.40
N SER A 94 -15.32 0.17 -4.73
CA SER A 94 -14.99 -1.22 -5.06
C SER A 94 -16.26 -2.07 -5.07
N LYS A 95 -16.36 -3.00 -6.04
CA LYS A 95 -17.47 -3.95 -6.14
C LYS A 95 -17.66 -4.76 -4.87
N ASN A 96 -16.56 -5.05 -4.16
CA ASN A 96 -16.59 -5.73 -2.88
C ASN A 96 -16.42 -4.72 -1.73
N ASN A 97 -17.54 -4.15 -1.29
CA ASN A 97 -17.58 -3.11 -0.26
C ASN A 97 -17.84 -3.67 1.15
N SER A 98 -17.36 -4.88 1.44
CA SER A 98 -17.51 -5.50 2.78
C SER A 98 -16.77 -4.77 3.88
N GLY A 99 -15.82 -3.91 3.53
CA GLY A 99 -15.04 -3.06 4.42
C GLY A 99 -14.16 -3.83 5.40
N ILE A 100 -13.11 -3.16 5.88
CA ILE A 100 -12.13 -3.73 6.82
C ILE A 100 -12.17 -2.94 8.12
N TRP A 101 -12.46 -3.61 9.21
CA TRP A 101 -12.29 -3.02 10.53
C TRP A 101 -10.82 -3.11 10.94
N LEU A 102 -10.14 -1.97 11.03
CA LEU A 102 -8.81 -1.89 11.61
C LEU A 102 -8.87 -1.12 12.93
N PRO A 103 -8.50 -1.75 14.06
CA PRO A 103 -8.38 -1.05 15.34
C PRO A 103 -7.16 -0.11 15.30
N TYR A 104 -7.22 1.01 16.04
CA TYR A 104 -6.14 1.98 16.25
C TYR A 104 -5.52 2.58 14.97
N PHE A 105 -6.33 2.85 13.94
CA PHE A 105 -5.88 3.27 12.61
C PHE A 105 -5.01 4.55 12.59
N ASN A 106 -5.20 5.44 13.56
CA ASN A 106 -4.60 6.77 13.59
C ASN A 106 -3.05 6.83 13.58
N SER A 107 -2.36 5.69 13.72
CA SER A 107 -0.89 5.61 13.66
C SER A 107 -0.31 4.74 12.53
N LEU A 108 -1.14 4.09 11.69
CA LEU A 108 -0.74 2.82 11.08
C LEU A 108 -0.18 2.85 9.66
N LEU A 109 -0.58 3.82 8.81
CA LEU A 109 0.02 3.93 7.48
C LEU A 109 1.38 4.60 7.63
N SER A 110 2.41 3.76 7.70
CA SER A 110 3.79 4.21 7.74
C SER A 110 4.03 5.15 6.57
N ARG A 111 4.17 6.45 6.86
CA ARG A 111 4.51 7.49 5.87
C ARG A 111 5.82 7.20 5.12
N LYS A 112 6.55 6.15 5.52
CA LYS A 112 7.83 5.70 4.96
C LYS A 112 7.67 4.55 3.96
N ASN A 113 6.56 3.80 4.00
CA ASN A 113 6.34 2.63 3.14
C ASN A 113 5.09 2.82 2.29
N HIS A 114 5.31 3.36 1.08
CA HIS A 114 4.25 3.48 0.09
C HIS A 114 3.88 2.11 -0.50
N ALA A 115 2.69 2.05 -1.08
CA ALA A 115 2.15 0.82 -1.64
C ALA A 115 3.02 0.23 -2.77
N VAL A 116 3.02 -1.09 -2.88
CA VAL A 116 3.72 -1.83 -3.94
C VAL A 116 2.68 -2.49 -4.84
N PHE A 117 2.81 -2.32 -6.17
CA PHE A 117 2.00 -3.03 -7.15
C PHE A 117 2.82 -4.15 -7.80
N ILE A 118 2.37 -5.39 -7.67
CA ILE A 118 3.04 -6.56 -8.25
C ILE A 118 2.03 -7.71 -8.46
N GLY A 119 2.15 -8.43 -9.58
CA GLY A 119 1.28 -9.58 -9.87
C GLY A 119 -0.22 -9.26 -9.90
N GLY A 120 -0.60 -8.05 -10.35
CA GLY A 120 -2.01 -7.61 -10.36
C GLY A 120 -2.58 -7.19 -9.00
N LYS A 121 -1.78 -7.27 -7.93
CA LYS A 121 -2.18 -6.90 -6.57
C LYS A 121 -1.41 -5.69 -6.06
N ILE A 122 -2.08 -4.89 -5.23
CA ILE A 122 -1.47 -3.76 -4.51
C ILE A 122 -1.32 -4.17 -3.04
N TYR A 123 -0.19 -3.81 -2.44
CA TYR A 123 0.15 -4.12 -1.06
C TYR A 123 0.51 -2.84 -0.30
N TRP A 124 -0.16 -2.59 0.83
CA TRP A 124 0.15 -1.53 1.78
C TRP A 124 0.72 -2.11 3.06
N PHE A 125 1.82 -1.54 3.52
CA PHE A 125 2.40 -1.90 4.80
C PHE A 125 1.76 -1.11 5.93
N VAL A 126 1.16 -1.82 6.88
CA VAL A 126 0.42 -1.24 8.00
C VAL A 126 1.08 -1.69 9.29
N THR A 127 1.62 -0.74 10.06
CA THR A 127 2.28 -1.05 11.35
C THR A 127 1.31 -0.83 12.48
N TYR A 128 1.02 -1.86 13.27
CA TYR A 128 0.06 -1.82 14.37
C TYR A 128 0.69 -2.22 15.69
N HIS A 129 0.78 -1.30 16.67
CA HIS A 129 1.28 -1.53 18.04
C HIS A 129 2.46 -2.52 18.18
N LEU A 130 2.18 -3.84 18.17
CA LEU A 130 3.11 -4.95 18.37
C LEU A 130 3.30 -5.85 17.13
N SER A 131 2.61 -5.60 16.02
CA SER A 131 2.62 -6.44 14.82
C SER A 131 2.52 -5.61 13.54
N SER A 132 3.26 -6.02 12.52
CA SER A 132 3.12 -5.45 11.19
C SER A 132 2.27 -6.37 10.32
N ILE A 133 1.36 -5.78 9.56
CA ILE A 133 0.51 -6.48 8.61
C ILE A 133 0.66 -5.86 7.22
N ILE A 134 0.26 -6.61 6.21
CA ILE A 134 0.13 -6.14 4.85
C ILE A 134 -1.34 -6.20 4.47
N LEU A 135 -1.89 -5.04 4.12
CA LEU A 135 -3.18 -4.96 3.47
C LEU A 135 -2.97 -5.16 1.97
N TRP A 136 -3.71 -6.08 1.35
CA TRP A 136 -3.61 -6.32 -0.09
C TRP A 136 -4.95 -6.16 -0.80
N PHE A 137 -4.89 -5.78 -2.08
CA PHE A 137 -6.04 -5.61 -2.96
C PHE A 137 -5.72 -6.15 -4.36
N ASP A 138 -6.54 -7.07 -4.85
CA ASP A 138 -6.49 -7.57 -6.24
C ASP A 138 -7.26 -6.61 -7.15
N VAL A 139 -6.56 -6.00 -8.11
CA VAL A 139 -7.09 -4.90 -8.92
C VAL A 139 -8.17 -5.35 -9.88
N ASP A 140 -8.08 -6.58 -10.39
CA ASP A 140 -9.01 -7.09 -11.41
C ASP A 140 -10.23 -7.73 -10.76
N LYS A 141 -10.02 -8.50 -9.69
CA LYS A 141 -11.10 -9.17 -8.94
C LYS A 141 -11.79 -8.22 -7.95
N GLU A 142 -11.16 -7.10 -7.61
CA GLU A 142 -11.60 -6.14 -6.58
C GLU A 142 -11.87 -6.81 -5.23
N VAL A 143 -11.05 -7.80 -4.88
CA VAL A 143 -11.06 -8.47 -3.57
C VAL A 143 -9.85 -8.03 -2.76
N TRP A 144 -9.95 -8.13 -1.44
CA TRP A 144 -8.91 -7.68 -0.53
C TRP A 144 -8.72 -8.68 0.59
N GLY A 145 -7.60 -8.56 1.30
CA GLY A 145 -7.33 -9.34 2.48
C GLY A 145 -6.17 -8.76 3.29
N VAL A 146 -5.83 -9.46 4.36
CA VAL A 146 -4.74 -9.08 5.25
C VAL A 146 -3.76 -10.24 5.36
N ILE A 147 -2.47 -9.93 5.29
CA ILE A 147 -1.38 -10.87 5.51
C ILE A 147 -0.64 -10.44 6.78
N ILE A 148 -0.38 -11.38 7.67
CA ILE A 148 0.44 -11.15 8.86
C ILE A 148 1.90 -11.24 8.42
N CYS A 149 2.71 -10.23 8.74
CA CYS A 149 4.16 -10.30 8.48
C CYS A 149 4.79 -11.35 9.40
N PRO A 150 5.90 -12.00 8.98
CA PRO A 150 6.65 -12.88 9.86
C PRO A 150 7.09 -12.11 11.09
N ASP A 151 6.61 -12.53 12.25
CA ASP A 151 7.16 -12.08 13.51
C ASP A 151 8.07 -13.19 14.00
N GLU A 152 9.38 -13.02 13.82
CA GLU A 152 10.33 -13.81 14.57
C GLU A 152 10.22 -13.34 16.01
N ALA A 153 9.34 -14.00 16.77
CA ALA A 153 9.13 -13.77 18.17
C ALA A 153 10.49 -13.71 18.87
N ILE A 154 10.96 -12.49 19.13
CA ILE A 154 11.98 -12.24 20.13
C ILE A 154 11.32 -12.69 21.43
N GLY A 155 11.75 -13.84 21.95
CA GLY A 155 11.08 -14.53 23.04
C GLY A 155 10.59 -13.56 24.12
N ASN A 156 9.28 -13.55 24.36
CA ASN A 156 8.63 -12.96 25.53
C ASN A 156 9.01 -11.52 25.93
N TYR A 157 9.56 -10.69 25.06
CA TYR A 157 9.64 -9.27 25.35
C TYR A 157 8.41 -8.57 24.77
N LEU A 158 7.52 -8.21 25.69
CA LEU A 158 6.58 -7.10 25.57
C LEU A 158 7.37 -5.83 25.22
N ILE A 159 7.82 -5.67 23.98
CA ILE A 159 8.34 -4.39 23.50
C ILE A 159 7.14 -3.60 22.99
N GLY A 160 6.41 -3.05 23.96
CA GLY A 160 5.56 -1.91 23.72
C GLY A 160 6.39 -0.78 23.14
N PHE A 161 5.85 -0.17 22.09
CA PHE A 161 6.46 0.86 21.25
C PHE A 161 7.54 0.34 20.31
N SER A 162 7.35 0.61 19.02
CA SER A 162 8.33 0.50 17.95
C SER A 162 9.72 0.84 18.47
N ASP A 163 10.56 -0.17 18.69
CA ASP A 163 11.97 0.07 18.92
C ASP A 163 12.47 0.86 17.70
N PRO A 164 12.94 2.10 17.87
CA PRO A 164 13.37 2.94 16.74
C PRO A 164 14.52 2.32 15.95
N SER A 165 15.17 1.28 16.50
CA SER A 165 16.18 0.48 15.82
C SER A 165 15.59 -0.57 14.86
N VAL A 166 14.27 -0.79 14.87
CA VAL A 166 13.60 -1.71 13.95
C VAL A 166 13.13 -0.95 12.71
N HIS A 167 13.63 -1.37 11.55
CA HIS A 167 13.23 -0.84 10.25
C HIS A 167 12.60 -1.93 9.41
N GLU A 168 11.33 -1.73 9.08
CA GLU A 168 10.54 -2.67 8.30
C GLU A 168 10.15 -2.03 6.98
N LYS A 169 10.18 -2.82 5.90
CA LYS A 169 9.83 -2.34 4.56
C LYS A 169 9.30 -3.48 3.70
N ILE A 170 8.40 -3.13 2.78
CA ILE A 170 7.99 -4.00 1.68
C ILE A 170 8.54 -3.49 0.35
N GLY A 171 8.74 -4.39 -0.61
CA GLY A 171 9.20 -4.03 -1.94
C GLY A 171 9.11 -5.19 -2.92
N PRO A 172 9.17 -4.92 -4.23
CA PRO A 172 9.23 -5.98 -5.23
C PRO A 172 10.63 -6.65 -5.22
N CYS A 173 10.68 -7.99 -5.29
CA CYS A 173 11.91 -8.76 -5.50
C CYS A 173 11.60 -9.94 -6.43
N ASP A 174 12.24 -10.01 -7.60
CA ASP A 174 12.08 -11.10 -8.57
C ASP A 174 10.62 -11.46 -8.94
N GLY A 175 9.73 -10.45 -8.98
CA GLY A 175 8.32 -10.67 -9.27
C GLY A 175 7.46 -11.07 -8.05
N GLU A 176 8.07 -11.22 -6.88
CA GLU A 176 7.42 -11.53 -5.60
C GLU A 176 7.42 -10.29 -4.67
N LEU A 177 6.50 -10.25 -3.71
CA LEU A 177 6.54 -9.25 -2.65
C LEU A 177 7.59 -9.66 -1.62
N SER A 178 8.56 -8.79 -1.35
CA SER A 178 9.51 -8.95 -0.26
C SER A 178 9.07 -8.15 0.96
N TYR A 179 9.35 -8.70 2.13
CA TYR A 179 9.33 -8.01 3.42
C TYR A 179 10.72 -8.12 4.02
N SER A 180 11.26 -6.98 4.45
CA SER A 180 12.56 -6.90 5.11
C SER A 180 12.40 -6.27 6.48
N ARG A 181 13.06 -6.86 7.48
CA ARG A 181 13.13 -6.35 8.84
C ARG A 181 14.60 -6.24 9.22
N ILE A 182 15.02 -5.04 9.60
CA ILE A 182 16.35 -4.75 10.12
C ILE A 182 16.21 -4.44 11.60
N MET A 183 16.95 -5.13 12.46
CA MET A 183 16.96 -4.90 13.91
C MET A 183 18.32 -4.34 14.33
N GLY A 184 18.34 -3.05 14.65
CA GLY A 184 19.57 -2.32 14.92
C GLY A 184 20.55 -2.39 13.75
N ASN A 185 21.81 -2.69 14.07
CA ASN A 185 22.88 -2.82 13.08
C ASN A 185 23.36 -4.27 12.89
N THR A 186 22.62 -5.26 13.40
CA THR A 186 23.16 -6.61 13.62
C THR A 186 22.39 -7.72 12.93
N GLU A 187 21.09 -7.55 12.66
CA GLU A 187 20.26 -8.61 12.08
C GLU A 187 19.38 -8.05 10.96
N ILE A 188 19.36 -8.76 9.83
CA ILE A 188 18.48 -8.49 8.70
C ILE A 188 17.74 -9.76 8.29
N GLY A 189 16.44 -9.76 8.52
CA GLY A 189 15.55 -10.77 7.98
C GLY A 189 14.98 -10.30 6.64
N ILE A 190 14.99 -11.19 5.65
CA ILE A 190 14.30 -10.97 4.36
C ILE A 190 13.43 -12.19 4.08
N TRP A 191 12.15 -11.93 3.80
CA TRP A 191 11.16 -12.94 3.42
C TRP A 191 10.53 -12.57 2.08
N LEU A 192 10.22 -13.58 1.28
CA LEU A 192 9.42 -13.43 0.08
C LEU A 192 8.04 -14.05 0.31
N LEU A 193 7.01 -13.34 -0.13
CA LEU A 193 5.64 -13.79 -0.10
C LEU A 193 5.37 -14.65 -1.34
N ARG A 194 4.94 -15.89 -1.11
CA ARG A 194 4.46 -16.79 -2.15
C ARG A 194 2.95 -16.96 -2.03
N GLU A 195 2.33 -17.18 -3.18
CA GLU A 195 0.93 -17.53 -3.30
C GLU A 195 0.88 -18.93 -3.91
N GLU A 196 0.47 -19.91 -3.12
CA GLU A 196 0.33 -21.31 -3.53
C GLU A 196 -1.08 -21.76 -3.09
N ASP A 197 -1.86 -22.34 -4.01
CA ASP A 197 -3.23 -22.82 -3.75
C ASP A 197 -4.17 -21.79 -3.07
N ASP A 198 -4.11 -20.53 -3.52
CA ASP A 198 -4.85 -19.39 -2.95
C ASP A 198 -4.49 -19.03 -1.48
N GLU A 199 -3.39 -19.58 -0.95
CA GLU A 199 -2.84 -19.25 0.36
C GLU A 199 -1.52 -18.47 0.27
N PHE A 200 -1.34 -17.51 1.18
CA PHE A 200 -0.12 -16.72 1.28
C PHE A 200 0.86 -17.35 2.27
N MET A 201 2.09 -17.59 1.83
CA MET A 201 3.16 -18.14 2.66
C MET A 201 4.43 -17.32 2.58
N TRP A 202 5.06 -17.05 3.73
CA TRP A 202 6.35 -16.40 3.79
C TRP A 202 7.50 -17.39 3.72
N VAL A 203 8.42 -17.16 2.80
CA VAL A 203 9.67 -17.93 2.67
C VAL A 203 10.86 -17.06 3.05
N LYS A 204 11.55 -17.42 4.14
CA LYS A 204 12.76 -16.71 4.58
C LYS A 204 13.90 -16.94 3.57
N LYS A 205 14.52 -15.87 3.08
CA LYS A 205 15.66 -15.92 2.15
C LYS A 205 17.01 -15.70 2.84
N HIS A 206 17.06 -14.78 3.81
CA HIS A 206 18.30 -14.41 4.49
C HIS A 206 18.06 -14.19 6.00
N LYS A 207 19.12 -14.44 6.78
CA LYS A 207 19.25 -14.10 8.21
C LYS A 207 20.52 -13.25 8.38
#